data_AF-Q75BB0-F1
#
_entry.id   AF-Q75BB0-F1
#
_cell.length_a   1.000
_cell.length_b   1.000
_cell.length_c   1.000
_cell.angle_alpha   90.00
_cell.angle_beta   90.00
_cell.angle_gamma   90.00
#
_symmetry.space_group_name_H-M   'P 1'
#
loop_
_entity.id
_entity.type
_entity.pdbx_description
1 polymer ?
#
loop_
_entity_poly.entity_id
_entity_poly.type
_entity_poly.pdbx_seq_one_letter_code
_entity_poly.pdbx_strand_id
1 'polypeptide(L)'
;MTAKDKEALELRAQIQQHLVESGNYERISNKLAQRLLDEGWIDQVKKLTRETMEDDNTTNFSEVLKRVEPEAVSLVSANTKNEIMQQIKAFLCDILDTQ
;
A
#
# COMPACT_ATOMS: atom_id res chain seq x y z
N MET A 1 12.57 9.49 19.94
CA MET A 1 13.31 8.92 18.79
C MET A 1 14.79 8.90 19.13
N THR A 2 15.41 7.74 19.05
CA THR A 2 16.85 7.51 19.22
C THR A 2 17.61 7.92 17.95
N ALA A 3 18.94 8.05 18.01
CA ALA A 3 19.76 8.33 16.82
C ALA A 3 19.56 7.29 15.71
N LYS A 4 19.45 6.00 16.08
CA LYS A 4 19.16 4.91 15.13
C LYS A 4 17.81 5.07 14.43
N ASP A 5 16.79 5.59 15.12
CA ASP A 5 15.47 5.84 14.50
C ASP A 5 15.56 6.93 13.44
N LYS A 6 16.42 7.94 13.62
CA LYS A 6 16.65 9.00 12.64
C LYS A 6 17.38 8.47 11.41
N GLU A 7 18.46 7.70 11.60
CA GLU A 7 19.20 7.07 10.50
C GLU A 7 18.29 6.14 9.68
N ALA A 8 17.45 5.34 10.34
CA ALA A 8 16.50 4.46 9.66
C ALA A 8 15.44 5.25 8.88
N LEU A 9 15.00 6.41 9.39
CA LEU A 9 14.05 7.29 8.69
C LEU A 9 14.69 7.93 7.44
N GLU A 10 15.92 8.42 7.57
CA GLU A 10 16.68 8.99 6.45
C GLU A 10 16.95 7.95 5.37
N LEU A 11 17.35 6.74 5.74
CA LEU A 11 17.55 5.64 4.80
C LEU A 11 16.25 5.27 4.08
N ARG A 12 15.12 5.21 4.80
CA ARG A 12 13.80 4.97 4.19
C ARG A 12 13.42 6.06 3.19
N ALA A 13 13.68 7.32 3.51
CA ALA A 13 13.42 8.44 2.62
C ALA A 13 14.27 8.37 1.34
N GLN A 14 15.56 8.03 1.47
CA GLN A 14 16.46 7.85 0.33
C GLN A 14 16.01 6.68 -0.57
N ILE A 15 15.67 5.55 0.03
CA ILE A 15 15.10 4.39 -0.69
C ILE A 15 13.84 4.80 -1.44
N GLN A 16 12.91 5.49 -0.77
CA GLN A 16 11.67 5.93 -1.37
C GLN A 16 11.92 6.88 -2.55
N GLN A 17 12.81 7.86 -2.38
CA GLN A 17 13.18 8.79 -3.45
C GLN A 17 13.76 8.04 -4.65
N HIS A 18 14.68 7.11 -4.42
CA HIS A 18 15.27 6.31 -5.48
C HIS A 18 14.24 5.43 -6.19
N LEU A 19 13.31 4.81 -5.46
CA LEU A 19 12.21 4.04 -6.06
C LEU A 19 11.32 4.92 -6.95
N VAL A 20 11.09 6.18 -6.57
CA VAL A 20 10.32 7.13 -7.39
C VAL A 20 11.10 7.54 -8.64
N GLU A 21 12.36 7.95 -8.50
CA GLU A 21 13.21 8.42 -9.60
C GLU A 21 13.50 7.32 -10.65
N SER A 22 13.67 6.07 -10.19
CA SER A 22 13.85 4.92 -11.08
C SER A 22 12.56 4.46 -11.77
N GLY A 23 11.39 5.01 -11.41
CA GLY A 23 10.07 4.55 -11.85
C GLY A 23 9.64 3.21 -11.25
N ASN A 24 10.42 2.62 -10.36
CA ASN A 24 10.11 1.35 -9.71
C ASN A 24 8.90 1.46 -8.77
N TYR A 25 8.71 2.61 -8.12
CA TYR A 25 7.52 2.89 -7.31
C TYR A 25 6.24 2.77 -8.13
N GLU A 26 6.23 3.37 -9.33
CA GLU A 26 5.10 3.31 -10.25
C GLU A 26 4.85 1.88 -10.73
N ARG A 27 5.91 1.14 -11.08
CA ARG A 27 5.81 -0.28 -11.47
C ARG A 27 5.20 -1.15 -10.38
N ILE A 28 5.66 -1.00 -9.13
CA ILE A 28 5.14 -1.74 -7.97
C ILE A 28 3.67 -1.37 -7.73
N SER A 29 3.35 -0.08 -7.76
CA SER A 29 2.00 0.44 -7.51
C SER A 29 1.01 -0.03 -8.57
N ASN A 30 1.41 0.00 -9.85
CA ASN A 30 0.60 -0.49 -10.95
C ASN A 30 0.34 -1.99 -10.84
N LYS A 31 1.35 -2.79 -10.47
CA LYS A 31 1.16 -4.22 -10.27
C LYS A 31 0.25 -4.51 -9.08
N LEU A 32 0.41 -3.79 -7.97
CA LEU A 32 -0.51 -3.90 -6.83
C LEU A 32 -1.95 -3.56 -7.26
N ALA A 33 -2.14 -2.46 -7.99
CA ALA A 33 -3.45 -2.06 -8.49
C ALA A 33 -4.09 -3.12 -9.40
N GLN A 34 -3.31 -3.71 -10.31
CA GLN A 34 -3.78 -4.82 -11.15
C GLN A 34 -4.17 -6.05 -10.33
N ARG A 35 -3.35 -6.45 -9.34
CA ARG A 35 -3.68 -7.58 -8.46
C ARG A 35 -4.96 -7.36 -7.66
N LEU A 36 -5.12 -6.16 -7.09
CA LEU A 36 -6.33 -5.81 -6.36
C LEU A 36 -7.56 -5.80 -7.28
N LEU A 37 -7.41 -5.35 -8.53
CA LEU A 37 -8.48 -5.42 -9.52
C LEU A 37 -8.87 -6.88 -9.84
N ASP A 38 -7.87 -7.72 -10.13
CA ASP A 38 -8.06 -9.13 -10.49
C ASP A 38 -8.69 -9.95 -9.36
N GLU A 39 -8.37 -9.64 -8.10
CA GLU A 39 -8.94 -10.29 -6.91
C GLU A 39 -10.34 -9.74 -6.55
N GLY A 40 -10.86 -8.76 -7.29
CA GLY A 40 -12.16 -8.15 -7.02
C GLY A 40 -12.16 -7.24 -5.78
N TRP A 41 -11.00 -6.85 -5.28
CA TRP A 41 -10.85 -6.03 -4.07
C TRP A 41 -11.59 -4.69 -4.20
N ILE A 42 -11.55 -4.07 -5.38
CA ILE A 42 -12.26 -2.80 -5.63
C ILE A 42 -13.76 -2.94 -5.39
N ASP A 43 -14.38 -4.03 -5.82
CA ASP A 43 -15.80 -4.24 -5.65
C ASP A 43 -16.15 -4.63 -4.21
N GLN A 44 -15.27 -5.37 -3.53
CA GLN A 44 -15.41 -5.62 -2.09
C GLN A 44 -15.36 -4.32 -1.28
N VAL A 45 -14.43 -3.41 -1.58
CA VAL A 45 -14.33 -2.11 -0.92
C VAL A 45 -15.54 -1.22 -1.22
N LYS A 46 -16.06 -1.22 -2.46
CA LYS A 46 -17.31 -0.50 -2.79
C LYS A 46 -18.51 -1.03 -2.01
N LYS A 47 -18.63 -2.36 -1.88
CA LYS A 47 -19.69 -3.00 -1.11
C LYS A 47 -19.57 -2.60 0.37
N LEU A 48 -18.38 -2.74 0.95
CA LEU A 48 -18.09 -2.33 2.32
C LEU A 48 -18.42 -0.85 2.57
N THR A 49 -18.04 0.03 1.64
CA THR A 49 -18.32 1.46 1.73
C THR A 49 -19.83 1.73 1.78
N ARG A 50 -20.61 1.03 0.95
CA ARG A 50 -22.08 1.13 0.95
C ARG A 50 -22.68 0.67 2.28
N GLU A 51 -22.27 -0.51 2.74
CA GLU A 51 -22.75 -1.07 4.02
C GLU A 51 -22.43 -0.14 5.19
N THR A 52 -21.23 0.46 5.20
CA THR A 52 -20.83 1.44 6.23
C THR A 52 -21.68 2.72 6.17
N MET A 53 -21.97 3.24 4.97
CA MET A 53 -22.83 4.41 4.80
C MET A 53 -24.28 4.15 5.24
N GLU A 54 -24.79 2.93 5.02
CA GLU A 54 -26.14 2.53 5.40
C GLU A 54 -26.28 2.33 6.92
N ASP A 55 -25.26 1.77 7.59
CA ASP A 55 -25.26 1.49 9.03
C ASP A 55 -25.25 2.79 9.86
N ASP A 56 -24.34 3.71 9.55
CA ASP A 56 -24.14 4.93 10.33
C ASP A 56 -25.06 6.11 9.90
N ASN A 57 -25.77 5.97 8.77
CA ASN A 57 -26.46 7.09 8.10
C ASN A 57 -25.55 8.31 7.85
N THR A 58 -24.23 8.13 7.83
CA THR A 58 -23.26 9.21 7.58
C THR A 58 -22.93 9.29 6.10
N THR A 59 -22.99 10.51 5.57
CA THR A 59 -22.55 10.85 4.21
C THR A 59 -21.21 11.58 4.21
N ASN A 60 -20.59 11.74 5.39
CA ASN A 60 -19.32 12.43 5.51
C ASN A 60 -18.18 11.53 5.01
N PHE A 61 -17.58 11.89 3.89
CA PHE A 61 -16.47 11.16 3.28
C PHE A 61 -15.32 10.85 4.25
N SER A 62 -14.95 11.80 5.14
CA SER A 62 -13.82 11.59 6.06
C SER A 62 -14.15 10.56 7.14
N GLU A 63 -15.40 10.54 7.62
CA GLU A 63 -15.85 9.56 8.62
C GLU A 63 -15.92 8.16 8.00
N VAL A 64 -16.53 8.06 6.81
CA VAL A 64 -16.60 6.80 6.07
C VAL A 64 -15.20 6.27 5.74
N LEU A 65 -14.29 7.14 5.26
CA LEU A 65 -12.92 6.73 4.94
C LEU A 65 -12.20 6.18 6.18
N LYS A 66 -12.27 6.87 7.32
CA LYS A 66 -11.64 6.41 8.58
C LYS A 66 -12.14 5.04 9.03
N ARG A 67 -13.39 4.69 8.68
CA ARG A 67 -13.98 3.40 9.04
C ARG A 67 -13.66 2.31 8.03
N VAL A 68 -13.74 2.63 6.74
CA VAL A 68 -13.54 1.70 5.63
C VAL A 68 -12.06 1.38 5.41
N GLU A 69 -11.15 2.35 5.57
CA GLU A 69 -9.73 2.18 5.22
C GLU A 69 -9.05 1.01 5.96
N PRO A 70 -9.16 0.86 7.29
CA PRO A 70 -8.56 -0.27 8.00
C PRO A 70 -9.08 -1.64 7.50
N GLU A 71 -10.38 -1.72 7.22
CA GLU A 71 -11.01 -2.94 6.72
C GLU A 71 -10.60 -3.22 5.26
N ALA A 72 -10.54 -2.20 4.41
CA ALA A 72 -10.05 -2.29 3.05
C ALA A 72 -8.60 -2.81 2.99
N VAL A 73 -7.73 -2.34 3.89
CA VAL A 73 -6.35 -2.85 4.02
C VAL A 73 -6.33 -4.30 4.50
N SER A 74 -7.28 -4.69 5.35
CA SER A 74 -7.40 -6.08 5.83
C SER A 74 -7.85 -7.05 4.73
N LEU A 75 -8.69 -6.59 3.79
CA LEU A 75 -9.18 -7.37 2.65
C LEU A 75 -8.09 -7.75 1.64
N VAL A 76 -6.95 -7.06 1.63
CA VAL A 76 -5.84 -7.42 0.74
C VAL A 76 -5.28 -8.78 1.11
N SER A 77 -5.27 -9.71 0.15
CA SER A 77 -4.86 -11.10 0.35
C SER A 77 -3.40 -11.22 0.83
N ALA A 78 -3.11 -12.24 1.63
CA ALA A 78 -1.75 -12.52 2.07
C ALA A 78 -0.82 -12.82 0.88
N ASN A 79 -1.37 -13.43 -0.18
CA ASN A 79 -0.65 -13.70 -1.41
C ASN A 79 -0.21 -12.39 -2.10
N THR A 80 -1.13 -11.45 -2.30
CA THR A 80 -0.83 -10.13 -2.89
C THR A 80 0.19 -9.37 -2.04
N LYS A 81 0.01 -9.35 -0.70
CA LYS A 81 1.00 -8.74 0.22
C LYS A 81 2.39 -9.35 0.05
N ASN A 82 2.49 -10.67 0.02
CA ASN A 82 3.75 -11.39 -0.13
C ASN A 82 4.40 -11.11 -1.50
N GLU A 83 3.62 -11.16 -2.59
CA GLU A 83 4.13 -10.92 -3.94
C GLU A 83 4.67 -9.50 -4.11
N ILE A 84 3.97 -8.50 -3.58
CA ILE A 84 4.44 -7.10 -3.61
C ILE A 84 5.66 -6.91 -2.71
N MET A 85 5.67 -7.53 -1.53
CA MET A 85 6.82 -7.49 -0.62
C MET A 85 8.07 -8.11 -1.22
N GLN A 86 7.96 -9.24 -1.92
CA GLN A 86 9.09 -9.87 -2.61
C GLN A 86 9.67 -8.97 -3.71
N GLN A 87 8.81 -8.24 -4.43
CA GLN A 87 9.29 -7.28 -5.43
C GLN A 87 10.03 -6.11 -4.80
N ILE A 88 9.48 -5.53 -3.72
CA ILE A 88 10.17 -4.45 -2.98
C ILE A 88 11.55 -4.94 -2.54
N LYS A 89 11.63 -6.16 -1.98
CA LYS A 89 12.92 -6.76 -1.59
C LYS A 89 13.86 -6.95 -2.77
N ALA A 90 13.38 -7.46 -3.90
CA ALA A 90 14.19 -7.64 -5.09
C ALA A 90 14.76 -6.30 -5.60
N PHE A 91 13.95 -5.24 -5.61
CA PHE A 91 14.42 -3.89 -5.96
C PHE A 91 15.45 -3.36 -4.96
N LEU A 92 15.24 -3.59 -3.66
CA LEU A 92 16.23 -3.19 -2.65
C LEU A 92 17.56 -3.95 -2.79
N CYS A 93 17.52 -5.24 -3.10
CA CYS A 93 18.72 -6.03 -3.38
C CYS A 93 19.44 -5.49 -4.62
N ASP A 94 18.73 -5.21 -5.71
CA ASP A 94 19.29 -4.64 -6.93
C ASP A 94 19.99 -3.28 -6.68
N ILE A 95 19.39 -2.42 -5.84
CA ILE A 95 19.99 -1.14 -5.43
C ILE A 95 21.27 -1.36 -4.60
N LEU A 96 21.26 -2.33 -3.69
CA LEU A 96 22.41 -2.64 -2.83
C LEU A 96 23.55 -3.32 -3.59
N ASP A 97 23.25 -4.17 -4.57
CA ASP A 97 24.24 -4.87 -5.40
C ASP A 97 24.84 -3.94 -6.49
N THR A 98 24.21 -2.80 -6.77
CA THR A 98 24.71 -1.79 -7.72
C THR A 98 25.77 -0.85 -7.11
N GLN A 99 26.06 -0.94 -5.81
CA GLN A 99 27.12 -0.17 -5.12
C GLN A 99 28.36 -1.03 -4.85
#